data_AF-A0A3B8SQ92-F1
#
_entry.id   AF-A0A3B8SQ92-F1
#
_cell.length_a   1.000
_cell.length_b   1.000
_cell.length_c   1.000
_cell.angle_alpha   90.00
_cell.angle_beta   90.00
_cell.angle_gamma   90.00
#
_symmetry.space_group_name_H-M   'P 1'
#
loop_
_entity.id
_entity.type
_entity.pdbx_description
1 polymer ?
#
loop_
_entity_poly.entity_id
_entity_poly.type
_entity_poly.pdbx_seq_one_letter_code
_entity_poly.pdbx_strand_id
1 'polypeptide(L)' 'MQVEGYSIDAQKELLVNFAKSKEFDSYEFYIDGGFSGKDLNRPAIQTLIE' A
#
# COMPACT_ATOMS: atom_id res chain seq x y z
N MET A 1 14.11 -2.14 -14.25
CA MET A 1 14.32 -0.79 -13.70
C MET A 1 12.98 -0.33 -13.16
N GLN A 2 12.88 -0.07 -11.85
CA GLN A 2 11.62 0.38 -11.26
C GLN A 2 11.34 1.79 -11.79
N VAL A 3 10.17 1.99 -12.41
CA VAL A 3 9.79 3.27 -13.00
C VAL A 3 9.53 4.27 -11.87
N GLU A 4 10.26 5.38 -11.85
CA GLU A 4 10.00 6.46 -10.90
C GLU A 4 8.56 6.96 -11.09
N GLY A 5 7.76 6.92 -10.01
CA GLY A 5 6.30 7.11 -10.03
C GLY A 5 5.51 5.95 -9.39
N TYR A 6 6.14 4.78 -9.20
CA TYR A 6 5.56 3.64 -8.46
C TYR A 6 6.35 3.29 -7.20
N SER A 7 7.11 4.23 -6.62
CA SER A 7 7.74 3.99 -5.31
C SER A 7 6.65 3.79 -4.25
N ILE A 8 6.98 3.05 -3.19
CA ILE A 8 6.06 2.87 -2.06
C ILE A 8 5.67 4.22 -1.44
N ASP A 9 6.61 5.17 -1.41
CA ASP A 9 6.34 6.49 -0.84
C ASP A 9 5.35 7.30 -1.68
N ALA A 10 5.48 7.28 -3.02
CA ALA A 10 4.51 7.92 -3.91
C ALA A 10 3.11 7.27 -3.81
N GLN A 11 3.06 5.94 -3.68
CA GLN A 11 1.79 5.21 -3.49
C GLN A 11 1.12 5.59 -2.16
N LYS A 12 1.90 5.68 -1.06
CA LYS A 12 1.39 6.13 0.24
C LYS A 12 0.84 7.54 0.17
N GLU A 13 1.59 8.47 -0.43
CA GLU A 13 1.18 9.87 -0.53
C GLU A 13 -0.18 10.00 -1.25
N LEU A 14 -0.35 9.29 -2.37
CA LEU A 14 -1.61 9.25 -3.11
C LEU A 14 -2.77 8.72 -2.25
N LEU A 15 -2.56 7.61 -1.52
CA LEU A 15 -3.58 7.02 -0.65
C LEU A 15 -3.92 7.90 0.55
N VAL A 16 -2.93 8.54 1.19
CA VAL A 16 -3.15 9.51 2.27
C VAL A 16 -4.00 10.68 1.77
N ASN A 17 -3.66 11.25 0.62
CA ASN A 17 -4.39 12.38 0.06
C ASN A 17 -5.84 11.99 -0.29
N PHE A 18 -6.04 10.78 -0.81
CA PHE A 18 -7.37 10.25 -1.04
C PHE A 18 -8.15 10.09 0.27
N ALA A 19 -7.58 9.44 1.29
CA ALA A 19 -8.20 9.25 2.61
C ALA A 19 -8.62 10.59 3.23
N LYS A 20 -7.73 11.60 3.20
CA LYS A 20 -8.01 12.97 3.65
C LYS A 20 -9.20 13.59 2.90
N SER A 21 -9.26 13.45 1.57
CA SER A 21 -10.37 13.98 0.77
C SER A 21 -11.72 13.30 1.05
N LYS A 22 -11.69 12.13 1.68
CA LYS A 22 -12.87 11.34 2.07
C LYS A 22 -13.18 11.45 3.55
N GLU A 23 -12.44 12.27 4.29
CA GLU A 23 -12.56 12.38 5.76
C GLU A 23 -12.33 11.03 6.47
N PHE A 24 -11.54 10.13 5.86
CA PHE A 24 -11.12 8.90 6.50
C PHE A 24 -9.95 9.21 7.45
N ASP A 25 -10.20 9.02 8.74
CA ASP A 25 -9.27 9.29 9.84
C ASP A 25 -8.58 8.03 10.37
N SER A 26 -9.16 6.85 10.13
CA SER A 26 -8.62 5.55 10.54
C SER A 26 -8.26 4.69 9.33
N TYR A 27 -6.96 4.47 9.12
CA TYR A 27 -6.41 3.54 8.14
C TYR A 27 -5.03 3.06 8.57
N GLU A 28 -4.60 1.91 8.03
CA GLU A 28 -3.27 1.35 8.24
C GLU A 28 -2.64 0.97 6.89
N PHE A 29 -1.31 1.05 6.81
CA PHE A 29 -0.57 0.65 5.62
C PHE A 29 -0.03 -0.76 5.74
N TYR A 30 -0.45 -1.63 4.82
CA TYR A 30 0.08 -2.97 4.64
C TYR A 30 0.99 -2.98 3.40
N ILE A 31 2.30 -3.14 3.61
CA ILE A 31 3.32 -2.90 2.56
C ILE A 31 4.14 -4.17 2.32
N ASP A 32 4.06 -4.70 1.11
CA ASP A 32 4.87 -5.81 0.64
C ASP A 32 5.86 -5.35 -0.43
N GLY A 33 6.89 -4.59 -0.02
CA GLY A 33 7.94 -4.12 -0.91
C GLY A 33 8.83 -5.27 -1.41
N GLY A 34 8.86 -5.51 -2.73
CA GLY A 34 9.70 -6.54 -3.34
C GLY A 34 9.09 -7.94 -3.39
N PHE A 35 7.81 -8.09 -3.03
CA PHE A 35 7.08 -9.35 -3.20
C PHE A 35 6.38 -9.42 -4.56
N SER A 36 6.30 -10.62 -5.13
CA SER A 36 5.53 -10.86 -6.36
C SER A 36 4.03 -10.73 -6.10
N GLY A 37 3.31 -10.07 -7.01
CA GLY A 37 1.84 -10.00 -6.99
C GLY A 37 1.13 -11.23 -7.55
N LYS A 38 1.81 -12.38 -7.70
CA LYS A 38 1.26 -13.60 -8.32
C LYS A 38 0.17 -14.27 -7.47
N ASP A 39 0.25 -14.16 -6.15
CA ASP A 39 -0.66 -14.78 -5.19
C ASP A 39 -0.78 -13.92 -3.91
N LEU A 40 -1.61 -14.38 -2.97
CA LEU A 40 -1.85 -13.69 -1.70
C LEU A 40 -0.84 -14.06 -0.60
N ASN A 41 0.13 -14.93 -0.86
CA ASN A 41 1.14 -15.34 0.13
C ASN A 41 2.19 -14.24 0.33
N ARG A 42 1.76 -13.11 0.91
CA ARG A 42 2.57 -11.92 1.13
C ARG A 42 2.39 -11.45 2.59
N PRO A 43 3.48 -11.16 3.33
CA PRO A 43 3.41 -10.92 4.77
C PRO A 43 2.38 -9.87 5.19
N ALA A 44 2.41 -8.68 4.59
CA ALA A 44 1.51 -7.60 5.00
C ALA A 44 0.06 -7.87 4.58
N ILE A 45 -0.16 -8.54 3.44
CA ILE A 45 -1.49 -8.99 3.02
C ILE A 45 -2.07 -10.03 3.98
N GLN A 46 -1.26 -10.95 4.51
CA GLN A 46 -1.75 -11.90 5.50
C GLN A 46 -2.22 -11.15 6.75
N THR A 47 -1.44 -10.17 7.25
CA THR A 47 -1.87 -9.31 8.38
C THR A 47 -3.14 -8.51 8.09
N LEU A 48 -3.37 -8.07 6.85
CA LEU A 48 -4.61 -7.36 6.48
C LEU A 48 -5.86 -8.27 6.52
N ILE A 49 -5.69 -9.56 6.19
CA ILE A 49 -6.79 -10.51 6.06
C ILE A 49 -7.18 -11.14 7.40
N GLU A 50 -6.23 -11.23 8.34
CA GLU A 50 -6.44 -11.69 9.72
C GLU A 50 -7.44 -10.82 10.49
#